data_AF-A0A0A7PLZ4-F1
#
_entry.id   AF-A0A0A7PLZ4-F1
#
_cell.length_a   1.000
_cell.length_b   1.000
_cell.length_c   1.000
_cell.angle_alpha   90.00
_cell.angle_beta   90.00
_cell.angle_gamma   90.00
#
_symmetry.space_group_name_H-M   'P 1'
#
loop_
_entity.id
_entity.type
_entity.pdbx_description
1 polymer ?
#
loop_
_entity_poly.entity_id
_entity_poly.type
_entity_poly.pdbx_seq_one_letter_code
_entity_poly.pdbx_strand_id
1 'polypeptide(L)'
;MCLHLGDWAEKIPFDYNDHIHTHTIFIRCRKIAIICVQNDACGTLQGLEPIIDNLPPDLSQVQLSELITEFQFVSHNLKNRPEFMTTLIKGSPHIEAIVPNEFELNDLEFELRGALMLRNLKAISPGFKLNGLTPEQSEAAILKGDVSFIR
;
A
#
# COMPACT_ATOMS: atom_id res chain seq x y z
N MET A 1 2.13 -9.12 -3.65
CA MET A 1 3.24 -9.48 -2.73
C MET A 1 2.71 -10.32 -1.57
N CYS A 2 3.46 -11.34 -1.14
CA CYS A 2 3.13 -12.20 0.02
C CYS A 2 4.13 -11.91 1.15
N LEU A 3 3.63 -11.68 2.36
CA LEU A 3 4.43 -11.27 3.52
C LEU A 3 4.21 -12.21 4.70
N HIS A 4 5.27 -12.44 5.48
CA HIS A 4 5.22 -13.12 6.77
C HIS A 4 5.07 -12.11 7.92
N LEU A 5 4.23 -12.43 8.89
CA LEU A 5 3.90 -11.56 10.01
C LEU A 5 4.25 -12.20 11.35
N GLY A 6 4.60 -11.34 12.32
CA GLY A 6 4.90 -11.77 13.68
C GLY A 6 3.71 -12.40 14.42
N ASP A 7 3.98 -12.92 15.62
CA ASP A 7 3.02 -13.70 16.43
C ASP A 7 1.74 -12.96 16.82
N TRP A 8 1.74 -11.63 16.75
CA TRP A 8 0.53 -10.82 16.96
C TRP A 8 -0.60 -11.23 15.99
N ALA A 9 -0.25 -11.70 14.79
CA ALA A 9 -1.19 -12.02 13.73
C ALA A 9 -2.02 -13.29 13.97
N GLU A 10 -1.64 -14.14 14.95
CA GLU A 10 -2.43 -15.32 15.35
C GLU A 10 -3.67 -14.95 16.19
N LYS A 11 -3.66 -13.77 16.83
CA LYS A 11 -4.76 -13.35 17.73
C LYS A 11 -6.00 -12.85 16.97
N ILE A 12 -5.79 -12.29 15.78
CA ILE A 12 -6.85 -11.85 14.87
C ILE A 12 -6.58 -12.56 13.55
N PRO A 13 -7.26 -13.66 13.23
CA PRO A 13 -6.80 -14.56 12.18
C PRO A 13 -7.10 -14.06 10.75
N PHE A 14 -7.89 -13.00 10.59
CA PHE A 14 -8.27 -12.49 9.27
C PHE A 14 -8.40 -10.97 9.27
N ASP A 15 -8.02 -10.34 8.16
CA ASP A 15 -8.25 -8.92 7.89
C ASP A 15 -8.41 -8.69 6.38
N TYR A 16 -9.24 -7.72 6.00
CA TYR A 16 -9.53 -7.36 4.61
C TYR A 16 -9.64 -5.85 4.49
N ASN A 17 -8.94 -5.28 3.51
CA ASN A 17 -9.07 -3.87 3.15
C ASN A 17 -9.10 -3.74 1.64
N ASP A 18 -10.13 -3.04 1.15
CA ASP A 18 -10.29 -2.67 -0.25
C ASP A 18 -10.25 -1.15 -0.36
N HIS A 19 -9.26 -0.67 -1.10
CA HIS A 19 -9.08 0.74 -1.35
C HIS A 19 -9.37 1.06 -2.81
N ILE A 20 -10.66 1.28 -3.11
CA ILE A 20 -11.17 1.48 -4.47
C ILE A 20 -10.41 2.58 -5.23
N HIS A 21 -10.07 3.69 -4.57
CA HIS A 21 -9.41 4.83 -5.21
C HIS A 21 -7.96 4.56 -5.64
N THR A 22 -7.31 3.57 -5.04
CA THR A 22 -5.92 3.20 -5.38
C THR A 22 -5.85 1.80 -5.98
N HIS A 23 -7.01 1.18 -6.23
CA HIS A 23 -7.15 -0.18 -6.74
C HIS A 23 -6.28 -1.17 -5.96
N THR A 24 -6.18 -0.97 -4.65
CA THR A 24 -5.32 -1.77 -3.77
C THR A 24 -6.19 -2.64 -2.89
N ILE A 25 -5.95 -3.95 -2.94
CA ILE A 25 -6.57 -4.94 -2.07
C ILE A 25 -5.51 -5.49 -1.12
N PHE A 26 -5.89 -5.60 0.14
CA PHE A 26 -5.13 -6.28 1.17
C PHE A 26 -5.97 -7.39 1.80
N ILE A 27 -5.36 -8.57 1.94
CA ILE A 27 -5.95 -9.72 2.61
C ILE A 27 -4.91 -10.29 3.56
N ARG A 28 -5.30 -10.52 4.81
CA ARG A 28 -4.48 -11.22 5.80
C ARG A 28 -5.17 -12.47 6.27
N CYS A 29 -4.42 -13.57 6.33
CA CYS A 29 -4.84 -14.82 6.93
C CYS A 29 -3.72 -15.31 7.85
N ARG A 30 -3.96 -15.25 9.17
CA ARG A 30 -2.97 -15.52 10.22
C ARG A 30 -1.69 -14.73 9.96
N LYS A 31 -0.55 -15.43 9.85
CA LYS A 31 0.79 -14.88 9.61
C LYS A 31 1.10 -14.55 8.14
N ILE A 32 0.12 -14.67 7.25
CA ILE A 32 0.31 -14.38 5.83
C ILE A 32 -0.51 -13.15 5.46
N ALA A 33 0.15 -12.15 4.87
CA ALA A 33 -0.50 -10.99 4.26
C ALA A 33 -0.25 -10.96 2.75
N ILE A 34 -1.29 -10.64 1.99
CA ILE A 34 -1.26 -10.48 0.54
C ILE A 34 -1.69 -9.05 0.22
N ILE A 35 -0.84 -8.33 -0.51
CA ILE A 35 -1.17 -7.01 -1.07
C ILE A 35 -1.20 -7.14 -2.60
N CYS A 36 -2.27 -6.65 -3.20
CA CYS A 36 -2.51 -6.66 -4.64
C CYS A 36 -2.87 -5.25 -5.12
N VAL A 37 -2.29 -4.83 -6.24
CA VAL A 37 -2.65 -3.60 -6.95
C VAL A 37 -3.17 -3.98 -8.32
N GLN A 38 -4.40 -3.55 -8.64
CA GLN A 38 -5.13 -4.06 -9.80
C GLN A 38 -4.92 -3.24 -11.08
N ASN A 39 -4.49 -1.99 -10.95
CA ASN A 39 -4.34 -1.07 -12.08
C ASN A 39 -2.92 -1.09 -12.67
N ASP A 40 -1.88 -1.05 -11.83
CA ASP A 40 -0.49 -1.21 -12.25
C ASP A 40 0.40 -1.70 -11.09
N ALA A 41 0.48 -3.02 -10.93
CA ALA A 41 1.32 -3.64 -9.91
C ALA A 41 2.82 -3.46 -10.19
N CYS A 42 3.24 -3.43 -11.45
CA CYS A 42 4.64 -3.34 -11.83
C CYS A 42 5.20 -1.95 -11.51
N GLY A 43 4.50 -0.89 -11.97
CA GLY A 43 4.86 0.48 -11.64
C GLY A 43 4.86 0.71 -10.12
N THR A 44 3.85 0.18 -9.42
CA THR A 44 3.79 0.34 -7.96
C THR A 44 4.96 -0.35 -7.26
N LEU A 45 5.32 -1.57 -7.66
CA LEU A 45 6.47 -2.27 -7.08
C LEU A 45 7.79 -1.55 -7.35
N GLN A 46 7.97 -0.99 -8.56
CA GLN A 46 9.16 -0.21 -8.88
C GLN A 46 9.33 1.01 -7.96
N GLY A 47 8.23 1.71 -7.65
CA GLY A 47 8.28 2.82 -6.69
C GLY A 47 8.52 2.41 -5.24
N LEU A 48 8.29 1.14 -4.90
CA LEU A 48 8.43 0.60 -3.54
C LEU A 48 9.70 -0.21 -3.31
N GLU A 49 10.49 -0.47 -4.35
CA GLU A 49 11.72 -1.27 -4.29
C GLU A 49 12.62 -0.86 -3.10
N PRO A 50 12.89 0.45 -2.84
CA PRO A 50 13.71 0.84 -1.70
C PRO A 50 13.12 0.46 -0.34
N ILE A 51 11.79 0.42 -0.21
CA ILE A 51 11.13 0.05 1.04
C ILE A 51 11.12 -1.48 1.18
N ILE A 52 10.83 -2.19 0.09
CA ILE A 52 10.74 -3.65 0.05
C ILE A 52 12.08 -4.29 0.41
N ASP A 53 13.19 -3.74 -0.11
CA ASP A 53 14.54 -4.23 0.15
C ASP A 53 14.95 -4.11 1.62
N ASN A 54 14.32 -3.21 2.37
CA ASN A 54 14.58 -2.97 3.79
C ASN A 54 13.51 -3.57 4.72
N LEU A 55 12.60 -4.42 4.22
CA LEU A 55 11.59 -5.03 5.07
C LEU A 55 12.22 -6.02 6.05
N PRO A 56 11.86 -5.95 7.35
CA PRO A 56 12.23 -7.00 8.28
C PRO A 56 11.53 -8.32 7.91
N PRO A 57 12.10 -9.48 8.31
CA PRO A 57 11.52 -10.79 7.99
C PRO A 57 10.12 -10.99 8.58
N ASP A 58 9.86 -10.39 9.75
CA ASP A 58 8.55 -10.39 10.41
C ASP A 58 8.07 -8.96 10.61
N LEU A 59 6.92 -8.62 10.02
CA LEU A 59 6.33 -7.29 10.18
C LEU A 59 5.49 -7.20 11.44
N SER A 60 5.66 -6.10 12.18
CA SER A 60 4.68 -5.67 13.19
C SER A 60 3.40 -5.18 12.52
N GLN A 61 2.31 -5.08 13.29
CA GLN A 61 1.03 -4.59 12.78
C GLN A 61 1.11 -3.16 12.24
N VAL A 62 1.92 -2.31 12.90
CA VAL A 62 2.14 -0.91 12.50
C VAL A 62 2.93 -0.83 11.20
N GLN A 63 3.99 -1.63 11.06
CA GLN A 63 4.77 -1.72 9.82
C GLN A 63 3.95 -2.27 8.65
N LEU A 64 3.04 -3.23 8.92
CA LEU A 64 2.12 -3.71 7.90
C LEU A 64 1.15 -2.61 7.45
N SER A 65 0.60 -1.82 8.39
CA SER A 65 -0.25 -0.68 8.05
C SER A 65 0.50 0.37 7.24
N GLU A 66 1.77 0.63 7.56
CA GLU A 66 2.62 1.50 6.74
C GLU A 66 2.84 0.93 5.35
N LEU A 67 3.21 -0.34 5.23
CA LEU A 67 3.43 -0.95 3.92
C LEU A 67 2.18 -0.87 3.04
N ILE A 68 0.99 -1.13 3.59
CA ILE A 68 -0.29 -0.95 2.86
C ILE A 68 -0.46 0.51 2.41
N THR A 69 -0.15 1.48 3.28
CA THR A 69 -0.15 2.91 2.94
C THR A 69 0.77 3.20 1.77
N GLU A 70 1.99 2.66 1.74
CA GLU A 70 2.94 2.90 0.66
C GLU A 70 2.44 2.33 -0.67
N PHE A 71 1.83 1.13 -0.68
CA PHE A 71 1.17 0.60 -1.88
C PHE A 71 0.05 1.50 -2.38
N GLN A 72 -0.79 2.00 -1.47
CA GLN A 72 -1.88 2.91 -1.83
C GLN A 72 -1.33 4.24 -2.36
N PHE A 73 -0.32 4.80 -1.71
CA PHE A 73 0.26 6.10 -2.02
C PHE A 73 1.03 6.08 -3.35
N VAL A 74 1.90 5.09 -3.56
CA VAL A 74 2.62 4.94 -4.83
C VAL A 74 1.63 4.62 -5.95
N SER A 75 0.71 3.67 -5.75
CA SER A 75 -0.31 3.36 -6.76
C SER A 75 -1.11 4.60 -7.13
N HIS A 76 -1.51 5.45 -6.17
CA HIS A 76 -2.24 6.69 -6.45
C HIS A 76 -1.45 7.64 -7.35
N ASN A 77 -0.17 7.81 -7.04
CA ASN A 77 0.68 8.81 -7.66
C ASN A 77 1.35 8.36 -8.97
N LEU A 78 1.13 7.13 -9.43
CA LEU A 78 1.60 6.72 -10.77
C LEU A 78 1.04 7.66 -11.83
N LYS A 79 1.94 8.34 -12.54
CA LYS A 79 1.60 9.32 -13.57
C LYS A 79 1.08 8.64 -14.84
N ASN A 80 1.76 7.58 -15.25
CA ASN A 80 1.41 6.78 -16.42
C ASN A 80 1.05 5.37 -15.98
N ARG A 81 0.11 4.73 -16.68
CA ARG A 81 -0.33 3.35 -16.42
C ARG A 81 -0.49 2.59 -17.73
N PRO A 82 -0.42 1.25 -17.71
CA PRO A 82 -0.76 0.44 -18.85
C PRO A 82 -2.20 0.66 -19.30
N GLU A 83 -2.40 0.83 -20.60
CA GLU A 83 -3.72 0.84 -21.22
C GLU A 83 -3.97 -0.50 -21.91
N PHE A 84 -5.08 -1.14 -21.57
CA PHE A 84 -5.47 -2.42 -22.16
C PHE A 84 -6.58 -2.21 -23.18
N MET A 85 -6.44 -2.84 -24.34
CA MET A 85 -7.43 -2.80 -25.40
C MET A 85 -7.74 -4.20 -25.91
N THR A 86 -8.99 -4.43 -26.29
CA THR A 86 -9.39 -5.66 -26.97
C THR A 86 -9.38 -5.41 -28.48
N THR A 87 -8.56 -6.15 -29.21
CA THR A 87 -8.51 -6.12 -30.68
C THR A 87 -9.07 -7.42 -31.25
N LEU A 88 -9.54 -7.38 -32.50
CA LEU A 88 -9.99 -8.57 -33.22
C LEU A 88 -8.99 -8.90 -34.31
N ILE A 89 -8.18 -9.93 -34.10
CA ILE A 89 -7.24 -10.44 -35.11
C ILE A 89 -7.91 -11.62 -35.80
N LYS A 90 -8.24 -11.45 -37.09
CA LYS A 90 -8.95 -12.48 -37.91
C LYS A 90 -10.27 -12.96 -37.28
N GLY A 91 -10.97 -12.07 -36.58
CA GLY A 91 -12.25 -12.37 -35.90
C GLY A 91 -12.11 -13.02 -34.53
N SER A 92 -10.90 -13.24 -34.02
CA SER A 92 -10.66 -13.74 -32.66
C SER A 92 -10.22 -12.61 -31.72
N PRO A 93 -10.77 -12.54 -30.50
CA PRO A 93 -10.40 -11.51 -29.53
C PRO A 93 -8.97 -11.72 -29.03
N HIS A 94 -8.22 -10.62 -28.99
CA HIS A 94 -6.88 -10.51 -28.43
C HIS A 94 -6.84 -9.32 -27.48
N ILE A 95 -6.05 -9.45 -26.41
CA ILE A 95 -5.78 -8.34 -25.49
C ILE A 95 -4.40 -7.79 -25.86
N GLU A 96 -4.37 -6.51 -26.19
CA GLU A 96 -3.14 -5.75 -26.39
C GLU A 96 -2.99 -4.77 -25.22
N ALA A 97 -1.74 -4.48 -24.85
CA ALA A 97 -1.41 -3.53 -23.80
C ALA A 97 -0.40 -2.52 -24.31
N ILE A 98 -0.68 -1.24 -24.10
CA ILE A 98 0.31 -0.17 -24.24
C ILE A 98 0.92 0.04 -22.86
N VAL A 99 2.16 -0.40 -22.69
CA VAL A 99 2.89 -0.27 -21.42
C VAL A 99 3.74 1.01 -21.49
N PRO A 100 3.70 1.89 -20.47
CA PRO A 100 4.58 3.05 -20.39
C PRO A 100 6.05 2.63 -20.42
N ASN A 101 6.88 3.38 -21.14
CA ASN A 101 8.32 3.10 -21.22
C ASN A 101 9.11 3.59 -20.00
N GLU A 102 8.53 4.50 -19.22
CA GLU A 102 9.19 5.14 -18.09
C GLU A 102 8.29 5.10 -16.86
N PHE A 103 8.90 4.84 -15.70
CA PHE A 103 8.26 4.99 -14.40
C PHE A 103 8.37 6.45 -13.97
N GLU A 104 7.22 7.06 -13.68
CA GLU A 104 7.15 8.43 -13.19
C GLU A 104 5.99 8.57 -12.21
N LEU A 105 6.21 9.35 -11.16
CA LEU A 105 5.19 9.72 -10.18
C LEU A 105 4.77 11.18 -10.43
N ASN A 106 3.52 11.49 -10.12
CA ASN A 106 3.05 12.86 -9.96
C ASN A 106 3.74 13.54 -8.76
N ASP A 107 3.54 14.85 -8.64
CA ASP A 107 3.96 15.58 -7.43
C ASP A 107 3.34 14.94 -6.18
N LEU A 108 4.20 14.62 -5.21
CA LEU A 108 3.81 13.85 -4.04
C LEU A 108 3.11 14.72 -2.99
N GLU A 109 1.83 14.44 -2.76
CA GLU A 109 1.04 15.06 -1.70
C GLU A 109 1.21 14.28 -0.38
N PHE A 110 2.18 14.66 0.45
CA PHE A 110 2.46 13.95 1.72
C PHE A 110 1.28 13.96 2.70
N GLU A 111 0.41 14.97 2.65
CA GLU A 111 -0.83 14.98 3.45
C GLU A 111 -1.75 13.80 3.09
N LEU A 112 -1.80 13.40 1.81
CA LEU A 112 -2.53 12.21 1.37
C LEU A 112 -1.89 10.94 1.96
N ARG A 113 -0.56 10.82 1.92
CA ARG A 113 0.15 9.71 2.58
C ARG A 113 -0.22 9.63 4.06
N GLY A 114 -0.21 10.77 4.75
CA GLY A 114 -0.59 10.88 6.16
C GLY A 114 -2.04 10.46 6.42
N ALA A 115 -2.98 10.88 5.56
CA ALA A 115 -4.39 10.49 5.67
C ALA A 115 -4.60 8.98 5.46
N LEU A 116 -3.93 8.38 4.47
CA LEU A 116 -3.92 6.93 4.23
C LEU A 116 -3.33 6.18 5.43
N MET A 117 -2.20 6.65 5.96
CA MET A 117 -1.55 6.09 7.15
C MET A 117 -2.49 6.11 8.35
N LEU A 118 -3.09 7.26 8.65
CA LEU A 118 -3.99 7.41 9.79
C LEU A 118 -5.20 6.48 9.66
N ARG A 119 -5.79 6.36 8.46
CA ARG A 119 -6.88 5.42 8.19
C ARG A 119 -6.46 3.98 8.48
N ASN A 120 -5.32 3.54 7.94
CA ASN A 120 -4.84 2.17 8.10
C ASN A 120 -4.44 1.86 9.56
N LEU A 121 -3.93 2.84 10.30
CA LEU A 121 -3.61 2.70 11.73
C LEU A 121 -4.86 2.66 12.62
N LYS A 122 -5.89 3.47 12.31
CA LYS A 122 -7.14 3.48 13.09
C LYS A 122 -7.90 2.15 13.01
N ALA A 123 -7.78 1.43 11.89
CA ALA A 123 -8.37 0.10 11.73
C ALA A 123 -7.78 -0.93 12.70
N ILE A 124 -6.50 -0.80 13.04
CA ILE A 124 -5.78 -1.78 13.88
C ILE A 124 -5.71 -1.39 15.36
N SER A 125 -5.70 -0.09 15.66
CA SER A 125 -5.51 0.43 17.01
C SER A 125 -6.27 1.75 17.18
N PRO A 126 -7.55 1.71 17.54
CA PRO A 126 -8.30 2.91 17.93
C PRO A 126 -7.57 3.63 19.08
N GLY A 127 -7.14 4.88 18.83
CA GLY A 127 -6.36 5.65 19.81
C GLY A 127 -4.85 5.35 19.80
N PHE A 128 -4.29 4.96 18.65
CA PHE A 128 -2.85 4.83 18.43
C PHE A 128 -2.10 6.09 18.92
N LYS A 129 -0.95 5.87 19.57
CA LYS A 129 -0.09 6.95 20.08
C LYS A 129 1.35 6.74 19.66
N LEU A 130 1.98 7.80 19.20
CA LEU A 130 3.41 7.89 19.08
C LEU A 130 4.02 8.11 20.48
N ASN A 131 5.26 7.65 20.66
CA ASN A 131 5.91 7.71 21.96
C ASN A 131 6.04 9.17 22.44
N GLY A 132 5.61 9.42 23.68
CA GLY A 132 5.65 10.74 24.29
C GLY A 132 4.57 11.72 23.82
N LEU A 133 3.63 11.31 22.95
CA LEU A 133 2.56 12.16 22.44
C LEU A 133 1.17 11.74 22.94
N THR A 134 0.24 12.69 23.00
CA THR A 134 -1.19 12.39 23.15
C THR A 134 -1.75 11.77 21.87
N PRO A 135 -2.94 11.12 21.88
CA PRO A 135 -3.57 10.68 20.63
C PRO A 135 -3.68 11.81 19.60
N GLU A 136 -4.18 12.98 20.01
CA GLU A 136 -4.41 14.12 19.12
C GLU A 136 -3.11 14.63 18.51
N GLN A 137 -2.04 14.70 19.29
CA GLN A 137 -0.71 15.05 18.82
C GLN A 137 -0.15 13.99 17.85
N SER A 138 -0.44 12.72 18.11
CA SER A 138 -0.04 11.62 17.23
C SER A 138 -0.77 11.68 15.90
N GLU A 139 -2.08 11.92 15.90
CA GLU A 139 -2.86 12.11 14.67
C GLU A 139 -2.33 13.31 13.87
N ALA A 140 -2.10 14.45 14.52
CA ALA A 140 -1.56 15.63 13.88
C ALA A 140 -0.16 15.41 13.30
N ALA A 141 0.69 14.60 13.94
CA ALA A 141 2.00 14.22 13.42
C ALA A 141 1.86 13.30 12.20
N ILE A 142 1.03 12.26 12.28
CA ILE A 142 0.82 11.30 11.19
C ILE A 142 0.27 11.99 9.94
N LEU A 143 -0.65 12.95 10.11
CA LEU A 143 -1.26 13.69 8.99
C LEU A 143 -0.26 14.54 8.18
N LYS A 144 0.94 14.83 8.72
CA LYS A 144 2.01 15.49 7.94
C LYS A 144 2.62 14.58 6.88
N GLY A 145 2.46 13.26 7.01
CA GLY A 145 2.94 12.29 6.05
C GLY A 145 4.42 11.93 6.13
N ASP A 146 5.15 12.41 7.14
CA ASP A 146 6.60 12.16 7.34
C ASP A 146 6.90 11.02 8.33
N VAL A 147 5.88 10.52 9.02
CA VAL A 147 6.02 9.41 9.98
C VAL A 147 6.30 8.10 9.26
N SER A 148 7.30 7.36 9.74
CA SER A 148 7.67 6.04 9.25
C SER A 148 8.13 5.09 10.38
N PHE A 149 7.79 3.81 10.22
CA PHE A 149 8.06 2.68 11.11
C PHE A 149 8.89 1.57 10.43
N ILE A 150 9.16 1.69 9.13
CA ILE A 150 10.09 0.87 8.34
C ILE A 150 11.35 1.72 8.12
N ARG A 151 12.52 1.23 8.53
CA ARG A 151 13.81 1.93 8.47
C ARG A 151 14.89 1.05 7.89
#